data_AF-A0A6B2G6E9-F1
#
_entry.id   AF-A0A6B2G6E9-F1
#
_cell.length_a   1.000
_cell.length_b   1.000
_cell.length_c   1.000
_cell.angle_alpha   90.00
_cell.angle_beta   90.00
_cell.angle_gamma   90.00
#
_symmetry.space_group_name_H-M   'P 1'
#
loop_
_entity.id
_entity.type
_entity.pdbx_description
1 polymer ?
#
loop_
_entity_poly.entity_id
_entity_poly.type
_entity_poly.pdbx_seq_one_letter_code
_entity_poly.pdbx_strand_id
1 'polypeptide(L)'
;ILDAALNDIKNVLCPKFDYDTLKLLDSNSRMSRAIDGSMYYPGAVGMNNIRETDYINVVLQAILFVKPIRNFFLREENYLCSTVPPGDLLFTLAVRFGELTRKIWNPKNFKAHVSPHEMIQAIVKVSKKKIRDGK
;
A
#
# COMPACT_ATOMS: atom_id res chain seq x y z
N ILE A 1 4.47 24.90 -1.73
CA ILE A 1 3.36 25.21 -2.66
C ILE A 1 2.05 24.83 -1.97
N LEU A 2 1.24 25.81 -1.61
CA LEU A 2 -0.09 25.65 -0.97
C LEU A 2 -1.17 25.84 -2.03
N ASP A 3 -1.29 24.87 -2.94
CA ASP A 3 -2.33 24.86 -3.96
C ASP A 3 -3.28 23.69 -3.68
N ALA A 4 -4.58 24.00 -3.57
CA ALA A 4 -5.63 23.01 -3.36
C ALA A 4 -5.78 22.06 -4.55
N ALA A 5 -5.41 22.50 -5.75
CA ALA A 5 -5.41 21.68 -6.96
C ALA A 5 -4.38 20.54 -6.91
N LEU A 6 -3.40 20.57 -6.00
CA LEU A 6 -2.38 19.52 -5.83
C LEU A 6 -2.72 18.52 -4.72
N ASN A 7 -3.87 18.67 -4.06
CA ASN A 7 -4.24 17.81 -2.94
C ASN A 7 -4.52 16.37 -3.38
N ASP A 8 -5.02 16.16 -4.59
CA ASP A 8 -5.18 14.85 -5.21
C ASP A 8 -3.83 14.13 -5.40
N ILE A 9 -2.82 14.82 -5.92
CA ILE A 9 -1.44 14.31 -6.08
C ILE A 9 -0.86 13.93 -4.72
N LYS A 10 -1.02 14.79 -3.70
CA LYS A 10 -0.56 14.48 -2.33
C LYS A 10 -1.23 13.23 -1.78
N ASN A 11 -2.55 13.12 -1.95
CA ASN A 11 -3.34 11.98 -1.47
C ASN A 11 -3.02 10.66 -2.20
N VAL A 12 -2.47 10.73 -3.41
CA VAL A 12 -1.98 9.53 -4.12
C VAL A 12 -0.55 9.19 -3.75
N LEU A 13 0.31 10.20 -3.62
CA LEU A 13 1.73 9.99 -3.31
C LEU A 13 1.91 9.41 -1.90
N CYS A 14 1.21 9.97 -0.92
CA CYS A 14 1.22 9.51 0.47
C CYS A 14 -0.19 9.58 1.06
N PRO A 15 -1.03 8.55 0.81
CA PRO A 15 -2.37 8.48 1.38
C PRO A 15 -2.29 8.44 2.91
N LYS A 16 -3.14 9.19 3.61
CA LYS A 16 -3.19 9.23 5.08
C LYS A 16 -4.55 8.77 5.59
N PHE A 17 -4.55 8.07 6.71
CA PHE A 17 -5.75 7.49 7.32
C PHE A 17 -5.87 7.93 8.78
N ASP A 18 -6.90 8.73 9.05
CA ASP A 18 -7.27 9.11 10.40
C ASP A 18 -8.17 8.06 11.05
N TYR A 19 -8.31 8.12 12.37
CA TYR A 19 -9.13 7.15 13.13
C TYR A 19 -10.58 7.08 12.64
N ASP A 20 -11.17 8.22 12.26
CA ASP A 20 -12.54 8.26 11.75
C ASP A 20 -12.64 7.63 10.36
N THR A 21 -11.67 7.90 9.49
CA THR A 21 -11.57 7.26 8.16
C THR A 21 -11.41 5.75 8.30
N LEU A 22 -10.60 5.27 9.26
CA LEU A 22 -10.41 3.84 9.52
C LEU A 22 -11.71 3.15 9.97
N LYS A 23 -12.50 3.79 10.84
CA LYS A 23 -13.81 3.24 11.26
C LYS A 23 -14.76 3.11 10.07
N LEU A 24 -14.73 4.10 9.17
CA LEU A 24 -15.59 4.11 7.99
C LEU A 24 -15.19 3.06 6.94
N LEU A 25 -13.91 2.66 6.86
CA LEU A 25 -13.43 1.66 5.89
C LEU A 25 -14.18 0.33 5.98
N ASP A 26 -14.58 -0.09 7.18
CA ASP A 26 -15.28 -1.36 7.38
C ASP A 26 -16.77 -1.29 7.03
N SER A 27 -17.35 -0.10 7.07
CA SER A 27 -18.79 0.13 6.80
C SER A 27 -19.06 0.64 5.38
N ASN A 28 -18.04 1.12 4.68
CA ASN A 28 -18.21 1.78 3.40
C ASN A 28 -18.19 0.76 2.25
N SER A 29 -19.37 0.50 1.69
CA SER A 29 -19.55 -0.36 0.51
C SER A 29 -19.59 0.43 -0.81
N ARG A 30 -19.14 1.68 -0.84
CA ARG A 30 -19.15 2.50 -2.06
C ARG A 30 -17.88 2.27 -2.88
N MET A 31 -18.08 2.09 -4.19
CA MET A 31 -16.96 2.15 -5.13
C MET A 31 -16.40 3.57 -5.20
N SER A 32 -15.08 3.64 -5.29
CA SER A 32 -14.33 4.85 -5.60
C SER A 32 -14.08 4.93 -7.10
N ARG A 33 -13.94 6.15 -7.61
CA ARG A 33 -13.65 6.42 -9.03
C ARG A 33 -12.22 6.91 -9.16
N ALA A 34 -11.46 6.27 -10.03
CA ALA A 34 -10.12 6.70 -10.39
C ALA A 34 -10.17 7.83 -11.43
N ILE A 35 -9.05 8.53 -11.64
CA ILE A 35 -8.97 9.65 -12.61
C ILE A 35 -9.22 9.17 -14.03
N ASP A 36 -8.80 7.95 -14.38
CA ASP A 36 -9.07 7.33 -15.68
C ASP A 36 -10.55 6.89 -15.87
N GLY A 37 -11.41 7.16 -14.89
CA GLY A 37 -12.84 6.81 -14.90
C GLY A 37 -13.14 5.39 -14.42
N SER A 38 -12.13 4.56 -14.15
CA SER A 38 -12.35 3.21 -13.64
C SER A 38 -12.94 3.22 -12.22
N MET A 39 -13.89 2.33 -11.97
CA MET A 39 -14.49 2.14 -10.65
C MET A 39 -13.77 1.01 -9.93
N TYR A 40 -13.51 1.17 -8.63
CA TYR A 40 -12.87 0.15 -7.80
C TYR A 40 -13.34 0.22 -6.36
N TYR A 41 -13.17 -0.86 -5.62
CA TYR A 41 -13.35 -0.84 -4.17
C TYR A 41 -11.99 -0.65 -3.50
N PRO A 42 -11.82 0.37 -2.63
CA PRO A 42 -10.62 0.47 -1.81
C PRO A 42 -10.37 -0.83 -1.06
N GLY A 43 -9.14 -1.35 -1.10
CA GLY A 43 -8.80 -2.67 -0.57
C GLY A 43 -8.90 -3.80 -1.60
N ALA A 44 -9.83 -3.74 -2.55
CA ALA A 44 -9.97 -4.72 -3.64
C ALA A 44 -9.52 -4.13 -4.99
N VAL A 45 -8.24 -3.76 -5.06
CA VAL A 45 -7.57 -3.29 -6.28
C VAL A 45 -6.54 -4.30 -6.76
N GLY A 46 -6.35 -4.40 -8.08
CA GLY A 46 -5.35 -5.27 -8.67
C GLY A 46 -3.93 -4.81 -8.35
N MET A 47 -2.99 -5.75 -8.28
CA MET A 47 -1.56 -5.45 -8.25
C MET A 47 -0.92 -5.78 -9.59
N ASN A 48 -0.01 -4.92 -10.08
CA ASN A 48 0.75 -5.24 -11.27
C ASN A 48 1.58 -6.51 -11.05
N ASN A 49 1.50 -7.46 -11.97
CA ASN A 49 2.35 -8.64 -11.93
C ASN A 49 3.72 -8.29 -12.52
N ILE A 50 4.77 -8.36 -11.69
CA ILE A 50 6.13 -8.09 -12.13
C ILE A 50 6.75 -9.44 -12.50
N ARG A 51 6.47 -9.89 -13.74
CA ARG A 51 6.86 -11.20 -14.27
C ARG A 51 6.18 -12.37 -13.55
N GLU A 52 6.94 -13.20 -12.84
CA GLU A 52 6.49 -14.40 -12.14
C GLU A 52 6.38 -14.12 -10.64
N THR A 53 5.70 -13.02 -10.25
CA THR A 53 5.55 -12.60 -8.84
C THR A 53 4.09 -12.58 -8.38
N ASP A 54 3.22 -13.25 -9.13
CA ASP A 54 1.80 -13.42 -8.83
C ASP A 54 1.54 -14.08 -7.47
N TYR A 55 2.34 -15.08 -7.09
CA TYR A 55 2.26 -15.69 -5.75
C TYR A 55 2.48 -14.68 -4.62
N ILE A 56 3.38 -13.70 -4.82
CA ILE A 56 3.62 -12.62 -3.85
C ILE A 56 2.36 -11.76 -3.75
N ASN A 57 1.75 -11.43 -4.90
CA ASN A 57 0.52 -10.66 -4.94
C ASN A 57 -0.62 -11.37 -4.19
N VAL A 58 -0.77 -12.69 -4.35
CA VAL A 58 -1.78 -13.48 -3.63
C VAL A 58 -1.58 -13.40 -2.12
N VAL A 59 -0.35 -13.62 -1.63
CA VAL A 59 -0.03 -13.55 -0.20
C VAL A 59 -0.25 -12.15 0.36
N LEU A 60 0.20 -11.12 -0.37
CA LEU A 60 0.01 -9.73 0.03
C LEU A 60 -1.48 -9.37 0.12
N GLN A 61 -2.29 -9.73 -0.88
CA GLN A 61 -3.74 -9.52 -0.82
C GLN A 61 -4.32 -10.22 0.42
N ALA A 62 -4.01 -11.49 0.64
CA ALA A 62 -4.55 -12.25 1.78
C ALA A 62 -4.25 -11.56 3.13
N ILE A 63 -3.03 -11.06 3.32
CA ILE A 63 -2.64 -10.37 4.56
C ILE A 63 -3.31 -9.00 4.70
N LEU A 64 -3.45 -8.25 3.60
CA LEU A 64 -4.01 -6.89 3.60
C LEU A 64 -5.51 -6.81 3.91
N PHE A 65 -6.23 -7.92 3.76
CA PHE A 65 -7.63 -8.03 4.18
C PHE A 65 -7.81 -8.36 5.66
N VAL A 66 -6.73 -8.73 6.38
CA VAL A 66 -6.78 -9.00 7.82
C VAL A 66 -6.85 -7.67 8.59
N LYS A 67 -8.03 -7.34 9.11
CA LYS A 67 -8.34 -6.02 9.69
C LYS A 67 -7.31 -5.50 10.71
N PRO A 68 -6.83 -6.27 11.70
CA PRO A 68 -5.83 -5.78 12.64
C PRO A 68 -4.51 -5.40 11.97
N ILE A 69 -4.03 -6.22 11.04
CA ILE A 69 -2.79 -5.98 10.30
C ILE A 69 -2.96 -4.76 9.40
N ARG A 70 -4.05 -4.72 8.63
CA ARG A 70 -4.41 -3.57 7.80
C ARG A 70 -4.41 -2.29 8.60
N ASN A 71 -5.18 -2.22 9.70
CA ASN A 71 -5.34 -1.01 10.50
C ASN A 71 -4.00 -0.56 11.10
N PHE A 72 -3.16 -1.51 11.50
CA PHE A 72 -1.81 -1.22 12.00
C PHE A 72 -0.98 -0.50 10.93
N PHE A 73 -0.92 -1.03 9.71
CA PHE A 73 -0.08 -0.50 8.63
C PHE A 73 -0.67 0.69 7.86
N LEU A 74 -1.97 0.97 8.00
CA LEU A 74 -2.60 2.19 7.46
C LEU A 74 -2.15 3.45 8.21
N ARG A 75 -1.65 3.30 9.45
CA ARG A 75 -1.14 4.39 10.29
C ARG A 75 0.38 4.31 10.35
N GLU A 76 1.05 5.26 9.73
CA GLU A 76 2.52 5.33 9.72
C GLU A 76 3.12 5.40 11.13
N GLU A 77 2.45 6.12 12.03
CA GLU A 77 2.85 6.28 13.44
C GLU A 77 3.02 4.95 14.20
N ASN A 78 2.35 3.88 13.77
CA ASN A 78 2.38 2.60 14.45
C ASN A 78 3.69 1.84 14.25
N TYR A 79 4.43 2.14 13.18
CA TYR A 79 5.62 1.38 12.81
C TYR A 79 6.80 2.25 12.35
N LEU A 80 6.60 3.55 12.13
CA LEU A 80 7.70 4.49 11.95
C LEU A 80 8.27 4.88 13.32
N CYS A 81 9.52 4.52 13.56
CA CYS A 81 10.28 5.05 14.68
C CYS A 81 11.02 6.33 14.27
N SER A 82 11.19 7.28 15.21
CA SER A 82 11.99 8.49 15.01
C SER A 82 13.46 8.19 14.67
N THR A 83 13.95 7.01 15.05
CA THR A 83 15.30 6.53 14.76
C THR A 83 15.23 5.27 13.91
N VAL A 84 15.47 5.40 12.61
CA VAL A 84 15.62 4.26 11.70
C VAL A 84 17.07 3.80 11.74
N PRO A 85 17.36 2.55 12.13
CA PRO A 85 18.71 2.03 12.02
C PRO A 85 19.09 1.94 10.53
N PRO A 86 20.14 2.64 10.07
CA PRO A 86 20.56 2.55 8.67
C PRO A 86 20.93 1.11 8.33
N GLY A 87 20.35 0.59 7.25
CA GLY A 87 20.59 -0.79 6.79
C GLY A 87 19.67 -1.84 7.42
N ASP A 88 18.71 -1.48 8.27
CA ASP A 88 17.71 -2.43 8.77
C ASP A 88 16.73 -2.84 7.66
N LEU A 89 16.94 -4.05 7.15
CA LEU A 89 16.13 -4.64 6.08
C LEU A 89 14.71 -4.94 6.54
N LEU A 90 14.50 -5.33 7.80
CA LEU A 90 13.17 -5.66 8.34
C LEU A 90 12.36 -4.38 8.54
N PHE A 91 13.00 -3.33 9.04
CA PHE A 91 12.37 -2.01 9.11
C PHE A 91 11.95 -1.52 7.72
N THR A 92 12.86 -1.62 6.73
CA THR A 92 12.55 -1.24 5.34
C THR A 92 11.37 -2.02 4.78
N LEU A 93 11.28 -3.33 5.09
CA LEU A 93 10.15 -4.17 4.69
C LEU A 93 8.84 -3.69 5.29
N ALA A 94 8.82 -3.37 6.59
CA ALA A 94 7.64 -2.84 7.27
C ALA A 94 7.18 -1.50 6.66
N VAL A 95 8.14 -0.61 6.34
CA VAL A 95 7.84 0.66 5.67
C VAL A 95 7.21 0.45 4.29
N ARG A 96 7.82 -0.39 3.45
CA ARG A 96 7.28 -0.68 2.11
C ARG A 96 5.93 -1.39 2.16
N PHE A 97 5.72 -2.26 3.14
CA PHE A 97 4.43 -2.91 3.35
C PHE A 97 3.35 -1.90 3.74
N GLY A 98 3.66 -0.97 4.65
CA GLY A 98 2.76 0.12 5.01
C GLY A 98 2.41 1.02 3.82
N GLU A 99 3.40 1.45 3.03
CA GLU A 99 3.18 2.25 1.82
C GLU A 99 2.25 1.54 0.82
N LEU A 100 2.47 0.24 0.58
CA LEU A 100 1.61 -0.56 -0.28
C LEU A 100 0.19 -0.68 0.28
N THR A 101 0.06 -0.93 1.58
CA THR A 101 -1.23 -1.00 2.29
C THR A 101 -2.03 0.28 2.07
N ARG A 102 -1.42 1.45 2.30
CA ARG A 102 -2.07 2.76 2.15
C ARG A 102 -2.49 3.03 0.70
N LYS A 103 -1.67 2.64 -0.28
CA LYS A 103 -2.02 2.77 -1.71
C LYS A 103 -3.20 1.88 -2.10
N ILE A 104 -3.23 0.64 -1.61
CA ILE A 104 -4.32 -0.33 -1.91
C ILE A 104 -5.66 0.13 -1.33
N TRP A 105 -5.65 0.70 -0.13
CA TRP A 105 -6.86 1.18 0.55
C TRP A 105 -7.19 2.65 0.27
N ASN A 106 -6.46 3.31 -0.64
CA ASN A 106 -6.70 4.71 -0.98
C ASN A 106 -7.97 4.87 -1.85
N PRO A 107 -8.99 5.62 -1.41
CA PRO A 107 -10.19 5.89 -2.22
C PRO A 107 -9.97 6.94 -3.32
N LYS A 108 -8.78 7.54 -3.43
CA LYS A 108 -8.46 8.60 -4.38
C LYS A 108 -7.35 8.22 -5.37
N ASN A 109 -7.19 6.93 -5.67
CA ASN A 109 -6.19 6.48 -6.64
C ASN A 109 -6.42 7.03 -8.05
N PHE A 110 -5.34 7.24 -8.79
CA PHE A 110 -5.41 7.66 -10.20
C PHE A 110 -5.80 6.53 -11.14
N LYS A 111 -5.58 5.27 -10.73
CA LYS A 111 -5.92 4.04 -11.48
C LYS A 111 -6.48 3.00 -10.52
N ALA A 112 -7.29 2.08 -11.01
CA ALA A 112 -7.84 0.94 -10.25
C ALA A 112 -6.83 -0.20 -9.98
N HIS A 113 -5.52 0.06 -10.06
CA HIS A 113 -4.47 -0.91 -9.76
C HIS A 113 -3.24 -0.22 -9.13
N VAL A 114 -2.45 -0.99 -8.38
CA VAL A 114 -1.26 -0.51 -7.66
C VAL A 114 -0.04 -1.34 -8.06
N SER A 115 1.12 -0.69 -8.20
CA SER A 115 2.38 -1.40 -8.44
C SER A 115 3.03 -1.85 -7.13
N PRO A 116 3.28 -3.16 -6.93
CA PRO A 116 3.96 -3.69 -5.75
C PRO A 116 5.50 -3.63 -5.83
N HIS A 117 6.06 -2.94 -6.83
CA HIS A 117 7.49 -2.99 -7.14
C HIS A 117 8.43 -2.74 -5.96
N GLU A 118 8.20 -1.66 -5.20
CA GLU A 118 9.01 -1.33 -4.02
C GLU A 118 8.94 -2.41 -2.93
N MET A 119 7.76 -3.00 -2.74
CA MET A 119 7.58 -4.09 -1.78
C MET A 119 8.32 -5.36 -2.23
N ILE A 120 8.21 -5.72 -3.51
CA ILE A 120 8.93 -6.87 -4.07
C ILE A 120 10.44 -6.67 -3.94
N GLN A 121 10.96 -5.48 -4.23
CA GLN A 121 12.39 -5.20 -4.04
C GLN A 121 12.83 -5.36 -2.58
N ALA A 122 12.01 -4.91 -1.61
CA ALA A 122 12.30 -5.10 -0.19
C ALA A 122 12.31 -6.59 0.19
N ILE A 123 11.34 -7.38 -0.30
CA ILE A 123 11.29 -8.83 -0.09
C ILE A 123 12.53 -9.52 -0.67
N VAL A 124 12.95 -9.18 -1.89
CA VAL A 124 14.15 -9.75 -2.53
C VAL A 124 15.40 -9.46 -1.71
N LYS A 125 15.54 -8.22 -1.20
CA LYS A 125 16.68 -7.83 -0.33
C LYS A 125 16.68 -8.59 0.99
N VAL A 126 15.56 -8.62 1.70
CA VAL A 126 15.41 -9.30 3.01
C VAL A 126 15.63 -10.81 2.86
N SER A 127 15.09 -11.41 1.80
CA SER A 127 15.21 -12.85 1.52
C SER A 127 16.59 -13.27 1.01
N LYS A 128 17.54 -12.33 0.86
CA LYS A 128 18.87 -12.58 0.28
C LYS A 128 18.77 -13.27 -1.10
N LYS A 129 17.84 -12.81 -1.95
CA LYS A 129 17.57 -13.35 -3.30
C LYS A 129 17.06 -14.81 -3.34
N LYS A 130 16.56 -15.36 -2.22
CA LYS A 130 15.80 -16.62 -2.23
C LYS A 130 14.50 -16.45 -2.99
N ILE A 131 13.83 -15.32 -2.78
CA ILE A 131 12.70 -14.84 -3.58
C ILE A 131 13.29 -13.92 -4.64
N ARG A 132 12.92 -14.12 -5.91
CA ARG A 132 13.46 -13.38 -7.05
C ARG A 132 12.37 -12.56 -7.73
N ASP A 133 12.76 -11.40 -8.24
CA ASP A 133 11.99 -10.56 -9.14
C ASP A 133 12.08 -11.10 -10.58
N GLY A 134 11.76 -12.37 -10.80
CA GLY A 134 11.71 -13.01 -12.13
C GLY A 134 12.95 -12.77 -13.01
N LYS A 135 14.14 -12.57 -12.43
CA LYS A 135 15.44 -12.47 -13.12
C LYS A 135 16.24 -13.75 -12.95
#